data_AF-A0A2G3AJM2-F1
#
_entry.id   AF-A0A2G3AJM2-F1
#
_cell.length_a   1.000
_cell.length_b   1.000
_cell.length_c   1.000
_cell.angle_alpha   90.00
_cell.angle_beta   90.00
_cell.angle_gamma   90.00
#
_symmetry.space_group_name_H-M   'P 1'
#
loop_
_entity.id
_entity.type
_entity.pdbx_description
1 polymer ?
#
loop_
_entity_poly.entity_id
_entity_poly.type
_entity_poly.pdbx_seq_one_letter_code
_entity_poly.pdbx_strand_id
1 'polypeptide(L)'
;MVVPCKDVITFEMYINNDVMDHVLVDVAKKKLIETMKKEIMDIQRFSSVVSPPSGKKWIIDELVIVAESKRWQRYTFFICNGCTT
;
A
#
# COMPACT_ATOMS: atom_id res chain seq x y z
N MET A 1 -34.94 -0.86 -3.97
CA MET A 1 -33.75 -0.17 -3.41
C MET A 1 -32.63 -1.20 -3.36
N VAL A 2 -31.62 -1.09 -4.22
CA VAL A 2 -30.51 -2.07 -4.29
C VAL A 2 -29.35 -1.51 -3.49
N VAL A 3 -29.10 -2.10 -2.32
CA VAL A 3 -27.91 -1.79 -1.53
C VAL A 3 -26.73 -2.52 -2.16
N PRO A 4 -25.63 -1.84 -2.50
CA PRO A 4 -24.42 -2.52 -2.94
C PRO A 4 -23.84 -3.31 -1.76
N CYS A 5 -24.03 -4.63 -1.76
CA CYS A 5 -23.30 -5.52 -0.86
C CYS A 5 -21.85 -5.55 -1.34
N LYS A 6 -20.93 -5.13 -0.48
CA LYS A 6 -19.50 -5.13 -0.78
C LYS A 6 -18.90 -6.34 -0.08
N ASP A 7 -18.69 -7.41 -0.83
CA ASP A 7 -17.96 -8.58 -0.33
C ASP A 7 -16.48 -8.20 -0.22
N VAL A 8 -15.95 -8.22 1.01
CA VAL A 8 -14.55 -7.89 1.31
C VAL A 8 -13.92 -9.07 2.02
N ILE A 9 -12.79 -9.53 1.49
CA ILE A 9 -11.96 -10.56 2.11
C ILE A 9 -10.69 -9.85 2.59
N THR A 10 -10.41 -9.93 3.89
CA THR A 10 -9.22 -9.33 4.52
C THR A 10 -8.23 -10.43 4.86
N PHE A 11 -6.97 -10.24 4.47
CA PHE A 11 -5.87 -11.12 4.85
C PHE A 11 -5.01 -10.41 5.87
N GLU A 12 -4.87 -10.99 7.06
CA GLU A 12 -3.99 -10.50 8.10
C GLU A 12 -2.88 -11.53 8.30
N MET A 13 -1.63 -11.07 8.17
CA MET A 13 -0.45 -11.91 8.31
C MET A 13 0.46 -11.31 9.37
N TYR A 14 0.91 -12.14 10.31
CA TYR A 14 1.89 -11.72 11.31
C TYR A 14 3.29 -11.85 10.72
N ILE A 15 4.01 -10.73 10.70
CA ILE A 15 5.40 -10.67 10.29
C ILE A 15 6.27 -10.83 11.54
N ASN A 16 7.42 -11.49 11.40
CA ASN A 16 8.38 -11.58 12.50
C ASN A 16 9.02 -10.21 12.77
N ASN A 17 8.67 -9.59 13.90
CA ASN A 17 9.17 -8.28 14.30
C ASN A 17 10.66 -8.25 14.69
N ASP A 18 11.26 -9.39 15.06
CA ASP A 18 12.65 -9.44 15.51
C ASP A 18 13.66 -9.39 14.35
N VAL A 19 13.21 -9.68 13.13
CA VAL A 19 14.07 -9.82 11.94
C VAL A 19 13.86 -8.67 10.95
N MET A 20 12.76 -7.92 11.06
CA MET A 20 12.33 -6.95 10.05
C MET A 20 12.50 -5.52 10.54
N ASP A 21 12.98 -4.65 9.65
CA ASP A 21 12.98 -3.20 9.87
C ASP A 21 11.54 -2.69 9.99
N HIS A 22 11.32 -1.68 10.82
CA HIS A 22 10.05 -0.95 10.85
C HIS A 22 9.90 -0.18 9.54
N VAL A 23 8.98 -0.65 8.68
CA VAL A 23 8.73 -0.03 7.39
C VAL A 23 7.23 0.20 7.22
N LEU A 24 6.87 1.43 6.83
CA LEU A 24 5.52 1.77 6.40
C LEU A 24 5.45 1.78 4.86
N VAL A 25 4.73 0.80 4.31
CA VAL A 25 4.36 0.72 2.88
C VAL A 25 2.90 0.29 2.77
N ASP A 26 2.15 0.98 1.92
CA ASP A 26 0.79 0.62 1.55
C ASP A 26 0.55 0.86 0.04
N VAL A 27 -0.34 0.06 -0.55
CA VAL A 27 -0.76 0.17 -1.94
C VAL A 27 -2.27 0.02 -2.02
N ALA A 28 -2.93 1.11 -2.41
CA ALA A 28 -4.38 1.14 -2.47
C ALA A 28 -4.88 2.10 -3.55
N LYS A 29 -6.18 2.05 -3.82
CA LYS A 29 -6.81 3.04 -4.73
C LYS A 29 -6.66 4.43 -4.14
N LYS A 30 -6.46 5.44 -5.00
CA LYS A 30 -6.26 6.83 -4.57
C LYS A 30 -7.30 7.32 -3.55
N LYS A 31 -8.59 7.00 -3.78
CA LYS A 31 -9.69 7.35 -2.86
C LYS A 31 -9.59 6.65 -1.50
N LEU A 32 -9.15 5.39 -1.48
CA LEU A 32 -9.02 4.62 -0.24
C LEU A 32 -7.85 5.13 0.61
N ILE A 33 -6.76 5.55 -0.03
CA ILE A 33 -5.61 6.16 0.65
C ILE A 33 -5.99 7.46 1.37
N GLU A 34 -6.83 8.29 0.76
CA GLU A 34 -7.31 9.51 1.40
C GLU A 34 -8.13 9.21 2.66
N THR A 35 -8.88 8.11 2.68
CA THR A 35 -9.57 7.60 3.87
C THR A 35 -8.59 7.04 4.90
N MET A 36 -7.65 6.18 4.47
CA MET A 36 -6.62 5.59 5.34
C MET A 36 -5.75 6.64 6.01
N LYS A 37 -5.44 7.75 5.33
CA LYS A 37 -4.72 8.90 5.89
C LYS A 37 -5.48 9.64 7.00
N LYS A 38 -6.80 9.42 7.14
CA LYS A 38 -7.61 9.99 8.23
C LYS A 38 -7.80 9.01 9.39
N GLU A 39 -7.85 7.71 9.08
CA GLU A 39 -8.19 6.66 10.03
C GLU A 39 -6.96 6.03 10.68
N ILE A 40 -5.83 5.99 9.97
CA ILE A 40 -4.60 5.33 10.42
C ILE A 40 -3.52 6.39 10.68
N MET A 41 -3.22 6.60 11.96
CA MET A 41 -2.31 7.65 12.41
C MET A 41 -0.91 7.55 11.79
N ASP A 42 -0.36 6.34 11.65
CA ASP A 42 0.98 6.16 11.09
C ASP A 42 1.03 6.52 9.61
N ILE A 43 -0.01 6.16 8.85
CA ILE A 43 -0.16 6.56 7.45
C ILE A 43 -0.33 8.08 7.37
N GLN A 44 -1.12 8.70 8.24
CA GLN A 44 -1.25 10.15 8.28
C GLN A 44 0.09 10.85 8.52
N ARG A 45 0.90 10.33 9.43
CA ARG A 45 2.10 10.99 9.96
C ARG A 45 3.34 10.76 9.11
N PHE A 46 3.55 9.55 8.63
CA PHE A 46 4.81 9.13 8.01
C PHE A 46 4.71 8.96 6.50
N SER A 47 3.50 8.99 5.94
CA SER A 47 3.33 8.55 4.56
C SER A 47 3.41 9.66 3.52
N SER A 48 4.22 9.41 2.50
CA SER A 48 4.30 10.22 1.28
C SER A 48 3.81 9.42 0.09
N VAL A 49 3.14 10.07 -0.87
CA VAL A 49 2.81 9.42 -2.14
C VAL A 49 4.09 9.29 -2.94
N VAL A 50 4.40 8.06 -3.36
CA VAL A 50 5.66 7.76 -4.01
C VAL A 50 5.44 7.48 -5.49
N SER A 51 6.08 8.27 -6.34
CA SER A 51 6.02 8.08 -7.79
C SER A 51 6.81 6.83 -8.21
N PRO A 52 6.30 6.03 -9.17
CA PRO A 52 7.08 4.93 -9.72
C PRO A 52 8.36 5.47 -10.41
N PRO A 53 9.47 4.70 -10.40
CA PRO A 53 10.67 5.03 -11.15
C PRO A 53 10.35 5.23 -12.64
N SER A 54 10.97 6.23 -13.26
CA SER A 54 10.74 6.56 -14.67
C SER A 54 11.02 5.37 -15.59
N GLY A 55 10.10 5.12 -16.54
CA GLY A 55 10.31 4.16 -17.63
C GLY A 55 9.75 2.74 -17.43
N LYS A 56 9.28 2.36 -16.22
CA LYS A 56 8.59 1.08 -16.00
C LYS A 56 7.38 1.25 -15.09
N LYS A 57 6.20 1.05 -15.65
CA LYS A 57 4.93 1.08 -14.94
C LYS A 57 4.60 -0.33 -14.44
N TRP A 58 5.00 -0.63 -13.22
CA TRP A 58 4.74 -1.93 -12.56
C TRP A 58 3.50 -1.87 -11.64
N ILE A 59 2.75 -0.78 -11.69
CA ILE A 59 1.52 -0.56 -10.93
C ILE A 59 0.39 -0.14 -11.88
N ILE A 60 -0.81 -0.65 -11.60
CA ILE A 60 -2.06 -0.28 -12.28
C ILE A 60 -2.39 1.19 -11.98
N ASP A 61 -2.84 1.96 -12.97
CA ASP A 61 -3.09 3.41 -12.85
C ASP A 61 -4.00 3.83 -11.68
N GLU A 62 -4.93 2.96 -11.30
CA GLU A 62 -5.89 3.25 -10.23
C GLU A 62 -5.27 3.18 -8.84
N LEU A 63 -4.12 2.50 -8.71
CA LEU A 63 -3.42 2.26 -7.46
C LEU A 63 -2.31 3.29 -7.26
N VAL A 64 -2.08 3.64 -6.01
CA VAL A 64 -1.04 4.57 -5.60
C VAL A 64 -0.22 3.90 -4.50
N ILE A 65 1.10 4.12 -4.54
CA ILE A 65 2.01 3.68 -3.48
C ILE A 65 2.12 4.79 -2.45
N VAL A 66 2.03 4.40 -1.20
CA VAL A 66 2.23 5.25 -0.05
C VAL A 66 3.33 4.63 0.78
N ALA A 67 4.40 5.37 1.02
CA ALA A 67 5.52 4.87 1.80
C ALA A 67 6.24 6.01 2.54
N GLU A 68 7.00 5.64 3.57
CA GLU A 68 7.83 6.57 4.33
C GLU A 68 8.97 7.15 3.48
N SER A 69 9.53 6.35 2.57
CA SER A 69 10.70 6.76 1.77
C SER A 69 10.70 6.14 0.38
N LYS A 70 11.29 6.88 -0.57
CA LYS A 70 11.53 6.39 -1.95
C LYS A 70 12.41 5.14 -1.98
N ARG A 71 13.23 4.90 -0.95
CA ARG A 71 14.05 3.68 -0.85
C ARG A 71 13.20 2.41 -0.83
N TRP A 72 11.99 2.48 -0.26
CA TRP A 72 11.08 1.35 -0.10
C TRP A 72 10.28 1.01 -1.36
N GLN A 73 10.41 1.80 -2.44
CA GLN A 73 9.77 1.52 -3.74
C GLN A 73 10.09 0.12 -4.27
N ARG A 74 11.33 -0.36 -4.07
CA ARG A 74 11.74 -1.71 -4.50
C ARG A 74 11.05 -2.81 -3.69
N TYR A 75 10.78 -2.59 -2.41
CA TYR A 75 10.08 -3.56 -1.57
C TYR A 75 8.61 -3.68 -1.96
N THR A 76 7.98 -2.57 -2.33
CA THR A 76 6.62 -2.59 -2.88
C THR A 76 6.53 -3.42 -4.17
N PHE A 77 7.56 -3.38 -5.04
CA PHE A 77 7.62 -4.26 -6.21
C PHE A 77 7.61 -5.74 -5.81
N PHE A 78 8.34 -6.13 -4.76
CA PHE A 78 8.34 -7.51 -4.26
C PHE A 78 6.99 -7.92 -3.67
N ILE A 79 6.36 -7.06 -2.86
CA ILE A 79 5.03 -7.34 -2.26
C ILE A 79 3.97 -7.52 -3.36
N CYS A 80 3.92 -6.62 -4.34
CA CYS A 80 2.93 -6.69 -5.41
C CYS A 80 3.15 -7.89 -6.34
N ASN A 81 4.40 -8.23 -6.70
CA ASN A 81 4.65 -9.40 -7.56
C ASN A 81 4.47 -10.73 -6.82
N GLY A 82 4.80 -10.78 -5.52
CA GLY A 82 4.62 -11.98 -4.69
C GLY A 82 3.16 -12.30 -4.39
N CYS A 83 2.27 -11.31 -4.38
CA CYS A 83 0.82 -11.51 -4.27
C CYS A 83 0.13 -11.91 -5.59
N THR A 84 0.82 -11.86 -6.74
CA THR A 84 0.25 -12.19 -8.06
C THR A 84 0.56 -13.61 -8.57
N THR A 85 1.21 -14.44 -7.75
CA THR A 85 1.46 -15.87 -8.01
C THR A 85 0.81 -16.72 -6.95
#